data_AF-A0A9P3PWJ4-F1
#
_entry.id   AF-A0A9P3PWJ4-F1
#
_cell.length_a   1.000
_cell.length_b   1.000
_cell.length_c   1.000
_cell.angle_alpha   90.00
_cell.angle_beta   90.00
_cell.angle_gamma   90.00
#
_symmetry.space_group_name_H-M   'P 1'
#
loop_
_entity.id
_entity.type
_entity.pdbx_description
1 polymer ?
#
loop_
_entity_poly.entity_id
_entity_poly.type
_entity_poly.pdbx_seq_one_letter_code
_entity_poly.pdbx_strand_id
1 'polypeptide(L)'
;MSSLIKLPVILAVAISLHVAHTTPSKSSSNEEATVNTALEWVVQFGISIIKFVKGLFWAVAAAEMAAIMSTTLLSSYVDPRIAFALIKNGDPEALHLTPLSTVGAVLVVGGTLLRWQCYRAMKSLFTFEVSIRKDHHLITTGPYAMVRHPSYSGMLAIHIGMYCWWGSRGSWLREAGFLDTTGGKIALVAFAMYEMGVLGGLLMRAPVEDVMLKKQFGAQWTAYAHRVPYALVPGVY
;
A
#
# COMPACT_ATOMS: atom_id res chain seq x y z
N MET A 1 1.93 -19.13 -20.32
CA MET A 1 1.90 -17.70 -20.70
C MET A 1 3.25 -17.12 -20.32
N SER A 2 3.99 -16.53 -21.26
CA SER A 2 5.40 -16.15 -21.06
C SER A 2 5.58 -15.22 -19.85
N SER A 3 6.53 -15.57 -18.97
CA SER A 3 6.97 -14.80 -17.79
C SER A 3 7.29 -13.32 -18.09
N LEU A 4 7.60 -13.00 -19.35
CA LEU A 4 7.82 -11.63 -19.84
C LEU A 4 6.62 -10.69 -19.66
N ILE A 5 5.38 -11.19 -19.77
CA ILE A 5 4.17 -10.36 -19.59
C ILE A 5 4.06 -9.83 -18.15
N LYS A 6 4.73 -10.50 -17.20
CA LYS A 6 4.75 -10.10 -15.80
C LYS A 6 5.59 -8.84 -15.56
N LEU A 7 6.61 -8.56 -16.37
CA LEU A 7 7.51 -7.41 -16.23
C LEU A 7 6.77 -6.05 -16.17
N PRO A 8 5.91 -5.68 -17.14
CA PRO A 8 5.16 -4.43 -17.05
C PRO A 8 4.22 -4.38 -15.84
N VAL A 9 3.68 -5.52 -15.41
CA VAL A 9 2.80 -5.60 -14.23
C VAL A 9 3.59 -5.38 -12.94
N ILE A 10 4.80 -5.95 -12.81
CA ILE A 10 5.70 -5.72 -11.68
C ILE A 10 6.04 -4.24 -11.56
N LEU A 11 6.39 -3.58 -12.68
CA LEU A 11 6.65 -2.15 -12.71
C LEU A 11 5.43 -1.34 -12.29
N ALA A 12 4.24 -1.67 -12.81
CA ALA A 12 3.00 -0.99 -12.44
C ALA A 12 2.70 -1.12 -10.94
N VAL A 13 2.89 -2.31 -10.36
CA VAL A 13 2.73 -2.57 -8.92
C VAL A 13 3.76 -1.77 -8.11
N ALA A 14 5.05 -1.81 -8.48
CA ALA A 14 6.11 -1.10 -7.78
C ALA A 14 5.91 0.42 -7.78
N ILE A 15 5.52 0.99 -8.93
CA ILE A 15 5.16 2.41 -9.05
C ILE A 15 3.94 2.72 -8.19
N SER A 16 2.91 1.87 -8.23
CA SER A 16 1.69 2.07 -7.46
C SER A 16 1.97 2.10 -5.95
N LEU A 17 2.74 1.12 -5.45
CA LEU A 17 3.18 1.09 -4.05
C LEU A 17 4.02 2.31 -3.68
N HIS A 18 4.91 2.78 -4.56
CA HIS A 18 5.67 4.00 -4.32
C HIS A 18 4.76 5.22 -4.18
N VAL A 19 3.80 5.39 -5.10
CA VAL A 19 2.88 6.53 -5.11
C VAL A 19 1.97 6.52 -3.88
N ALA A 20 1.39 5.36 -3.54
CA ALA A 20 0.48 5.22 -2.39
C ALA A 20 1.12 5.55 -1.03
N HIS A 21 2.45 5.40 -0.94
CA HIS A 21 3.25 5.66 0.26
C HIS A 21 4.02 6.99 0.18
N THR A 22 3.71 7.86 -0.79
CA THR A 22 4.32 9.18 -0.91
C THR A 22 3.27 10.24 -0.60
N THR A 23 3.48 11.01 0.47
CA THR A 23 2.58 12.14 0.76
C THR A 23 2.78 13.25 -0.28
N PRO A 24 1.69 13.85 -0.79
CA PRO A 24 1.79 15.02 -1.66
C PRO A 24 2.18 16.30 -0.89
N SER A 25 1.98 16.34 0.43
CA SER A 25 2.31 17.49 1.26
C SER A 25 3.39 17.15 2.31
N LYS A 26 4.20 18.15 2.67
CA LYS A 26 5.10 18.06 3.83
C LYS A 26 4.27 18.31 5.09
N SER A 27 4.45 17.47 6.11
CA SER A 27 3.95 17.70 7.46
C SER A 27 4.51 19.03 7.98
N SER A 28 3.66 19.87 8.57
CA SER A 28 4.06 21.10 9.27
C SER A 28 4.15 20.81 10.76
N SER A 29 5.35 20.92 11.32
CA SER A 29 5.75 20.54 12.69
C SER A 29 5.04 21.25 13.85
N ASN A 30 4.04 22.11 13.60
CA ASN A 30 3.52 23.07 14.57
C ASN A 30 2.03 22.86 14.93
N GLU A 31 1.45 21.70 14.64
CA GLU A 31 0.01 21.48 14.81
C GLU A 31 -0.27 20.48 15.95
N GLU A 32 -1.14 20.88 16.88
CA GLU A 32 -1.50 20.14 18.09
C GLU A 32 -2.07 18.76 17.76
N ALA A 33 -1.23 17.73 17.90
CA ALA A 33 -1.68 16.36 17.91
C ALA A 33 -2.58 16.12 19.12
N THR A 34 -3.85 15.82 18.88
CA THR A 34 -4.88 15.69 19.91
C THR A 34 -5.43 14.26 20.03
N VAL A 35 -4.64 13.23 19.71
CA VAL A 35 -5.05 11.81 19.82
C VAL A 35 -4.08 11.00 20.68
N ASN A 36 -4.63 10.05 21.45
CA ASN A 36 -3.93 9.03 22.25
C ASN A 36 -2.46 8.78 21.86
N THR A 37 -1.56 9.04 22.80
CA THR A 37 -0.09 8.97 22.65
C THR A 37 0.40 7.65 22.03
N ALA A 38 -0.25 6.52 22.34
CA ALA A 38 0.16 5.21 21.83
C ALA A 38 -0.18 4.99 20.34
N LEU A 39 -1.38 5.38 19.90
CA LEU A 39 -1.79 5.23 18.49
C LEU A 39 -0.98 6.16 17.58
N GLU A 40 -0.71 7.37 18.08
CA GLU A 40 0.14 8.32 17.39
C GLU A 40 1.59 7.80 17.29
N TRP A 41 2.13 7.22 18.37
CA TRP A 41 3.46 6.61 18.34
C TRP A 41 3.57 5.52 17.27
N VAL A 42 2.58 4.62 17.16
CA VAL A 42 2.56 3.56 16.13
C VAL A 42 2.54 4.17 14.73
N VAL A 43 1.73 5.20 14.51
CA VAL A 43 1.63 5.87 13.20
C VAL A 43 2.94 6.58 12.85
N GLN A 44 3.51 7.33 13.79
CA GLN A 44 4.78 8.04 13.60
C GLN A 44 5.92 7.07 13.35
N PHE A 45 5.97 5.95 14.08
CA PHE A 45 6.90 4.87 13.81
C PHE A 45 6.71 4.35 12.38
N GLY A 46 5.47 4.06 11.97
CA GLY A 46 5.16 3.60 10.61
C GLY A 46 5.58 4.59 9.52
N ILE A 47 5.38 5.89 9.73
CA ILE A 47 5.84 6.97 8.83
C ILE A 47 7.36 7.03 8.80
N SER A 48 8.04 6.87 9.94
CA SER A 48 9.50 6.96 10.03
C SER A 48 10.22 5.91 9.16
N ILE A 49 9.62 4.71 9.06
CA ILE A 49 10.17 3.59 8.28
C ILE A 49 9.64 3.53 6.84
N ILE A 50 8.75 4.43 6.43
CA ILE A 50 8.12 4.39 5.11
C ILE A 50 9.13 4.46 3.95
N LYS A 51 10.23 5.21 4.12
CA LYS A 51 11.31 5.29 3.12
C LYS A 51 12.01 3.95 2.94
N PHE A 52 12.26 3.26 4.05
CA PHE A 52 12.86 1.92 4.03
C PHE A 52 11.92 0.91 3.38
N VAL A 53 10.63 0.92 3.74
CA VAL A 53 9.61 0.05 3.15
C VAL A 53 9.47 0.27 1.64
N LYS A 54 9.47 1.53 1.18
CA LYS A 54 9.52 1.85 -0.26
C LYS A 54 10.75 1.28 -0.95
N GLY A 55 11.92 1.38 -0.30
CA GLY A 55 13.16 0.77 -0.79
C GLY A 55 13.03 -0.75 -0.93
N LEU A 56 12.40 -1.40 0.04
CA LEU A 56 12.14 -2.84 0.01
C LEU A 56 11.21 -3.23 -1.16
N PHE A 57 10.15 -2.47 -1.43
CA PHE A 57 9.26 -2.71 -2.58
C PHE A 57 10.01 -2.68 -3.91
N TRP A 58 10.89 -1.68 -4.10
CA TRP A 58 11.72 -1.58 -5.29
C TRP A 58 12.77 -2.68 -5.36
N ALA A 59 13.37 -3.07 -4.23
CA ALA A 59 14.34 -4.17 -4.19
C ALA A 59 13.70 -5.51 -4.58
N VAL A 60 12.52 -5.82 -4.04
CA VAL A 60 11.77 -7.04 -4.40
C VAL A 60 11.36 -7.02 -5.88
N ALA A 61 10.86 -5.88 -6.37
CA ALA A 61 10.50 -5.73 -7.78
C ALA A 61 11.72 -5.90 -8.71
N ALA A 62 12.86 -5.30 -8.37
CA ALA A 62 14.10 -5.42 -9.12
C ALA A 62 14.63 -6.85 -9.12
N ALA A 63 14.59 -7.54 -7.98
CA ALA A 63 14.99 -8.94 -7.87
C ALA A 63 14.12 -9.85 -8.74
N GLU A 64 12.79 -9.66 -8.72
CA GLU A 64 11.86 -10.43 -9.55
C GLU A 64 12.06 -10.16 -11.04
N MET A 65 12.25 -8.91 -11.44
CA MET A 65 12.56 -8.56 -12.82
C MET A 65 13.90 -9.13 -13.28
N ALA A 66 14.94 -9.03 -12.45
CA ALA A 66 16.26 -9.59 -12.75
C ALA A 66 16.20 -11.12 -12.91
N ALA A 67 15.40 -11.79 -12.08
CA ALA A 67 15.17 -13.23 -12.15
C ALA A 67 14.44 -13.64 -13.45
N ILE A 68 13.43 -12.89 -13.88
CA ILE A 68 12.76 -13.11 -15.16
C ILE A 68 13.73 -12.87 -16.32
N MET A 69 14.48 -11.76 -16.30
CA MET A 69 15.41 -11.42 -17.37
C MET A 69 16.56 -12.42 -17.49
N SER A 70 17.13 -12.89 -16.38
CA SER A 70 18.24 -13.85 -16.37
C SER A 70 17.84 -15.22 -16.89
N THR A 71 16.62 -15.68 -16.58
CA THR A 71 16.13 -16.99 -17.01
C THR A 71 15.53 -17.02 -18.41
N THR A 72 15.10 -15.86 -18.94
CA THR A 72 14.47 -15.78 -20.27
C THR A 72 15.40 -15.10 -21.29
N LEU A 73 15.48 -13.77 -21.25
CA LEU A 73 16.14 -12.92 -22.25
C LEU A 73 17.67 -13.06 -22.25
N LEU A 74 18.27 -13.23 -21.08
CA LEU A 74 19.71 -13.25 -20.88
C LEU A 74 20.23 -14.67 -20.59
N SER A 75 19.40 -15.69 -20.79
CA SER A 75 19.73 -17.09 -20.49
C SER A 75 20.97 -17.59 -21.25
N SER A 76 21.25 -17.04 -22.44
CA SER A 76 22.46 -17.36 -23.22
C SER A 76 23.72 -16.63 -22.74
N TYR A 77 23.59 -15.57 -21.94
CA TYR A 77 24.70 -14.69 -21.52
C TYR A 77 25.02 -14.79 -20.03
N VAL A 78 24.09 -15.28 -19.21
CA VAL A 78 24.21 -15.37 -17.76
C VAL A 78 24.56 -16.80 -17.36
N ASP A 79 25.56 -16.95 -16.48
CA ASP A 79 25.90 -18.26 -15.91
C ASP A 79 24.64 -18.86 -15.24
N PRO A 80 24.24 -20.10 -15.59
CA PRO A 80 23.10 -20.76 -14.98
C PRO A 80 23.10 -20.73 -13.45
N ARG A 81 24.27 -20.73 -12.80
CA ARG A 81 24.41 -20.62 -11.33
C ARG A 81 23.82 -19.32 -10.78
N ILE A 82 23.91 -18.23 -11.53
CA ILE A 82 23.32 -16.93 -11.16
C ILE A 82 21.80 -17.02 -11.26
N ALA A 83 21.27 -17.69 -12.28
CA ALA A 83 19.83 -17.94 -12.41
C ALA A 83 19.31 -18.83 -11.27
N PHE A 84 20.04 -19.89 -10.89
CA PHE A 84 19.71 -20.75 -9.74
C PHE A 84 19.79 -20.02 -8.39
N ALA A 85 20.69 -19.04 -8.25
CA ALA A 85 20.76 -18.22 -7.04
C ALA A 85 19.57 -17.26 -6.92
N LEU A 86 18.98 -16.84 -8.05
CA LEU A 86 17.84 -15.93 -8.10
C LEU A 86 16.49 -16.66 -8.01
N ILE A 87 16.41 -17.90 -8.49
CA ILE A 87 15.22 -18.76 -8.44
C ILE A 87 15.68 -20.18 -8.09
N LYS A 88 15.09 -20.79 -7.06
CA LYS A 88 15.52 -22.09 -6.49
C LYS A 88 15.72 -23.20 -7.53
N ASN A 89 14.92 -23.20 -8.60
CA ASN A 89 14.96 -24.22 -9.65
C ASN A 89 15.50 -23.71 -11.00
N GLY A 90 15.88 -22.42 -11.09
CA GLY A 90 16.29 -21.79 -12.35
C GLY A 90 15.23 -21.82 -13.46
N ASP A 91 13.99 -22.21 -13.13
CA ASP A 91 12.93 -22.44 -14.10
C ASP A 91 12.36 -21.09 -14.60
N PRO A 92 12.52 -20.76 -15.90
CA PRO A 92 12.00 -19.52 -16.47
C PRO A 92 10.48 -19.41 -16.38
N GLU A 93 9.75 -20.52 -16.32
CA GLU A 93 8.29 -20.54 -16.24
C GLU A 93 7.75 -20.44 -14.80
N ALA A 94 8.62 -20.58 -13.80
CA ALA A 94 8.23 -20.46 -12.40
C ALA A 94 7.61 -19.08 -12.12
N LEU A 95 8.15 -18.00 -12.71
CA LEU A 95 7.68 -16.63 -12.50
C LEU A 95 6.62 -16.19 -13.50
N HIS A 96 5.37 -16.59 -13.26
CA HIS A 96 4.24 -16.23 -14.13
C HIS A 96 3.15 -15.45 -13.39
N LEU A 97 2.22 -14.87 -14.15
CA LEU A 97 0.99 -14.29 -13.62
C LEU A 97 -0.03 -15.41 -13.36
N THR A 98 -0.55 -15.46 -12.14
CA THR A 98 -1.67 -16.31 -11.76
C THR A 98 -2.95 -15.47 -11.68
N PRO A 99 -4.15 -16.10 -11.67
CA PRO A 99 -5.38 -15.37 -11.43
C PRO A 99 -5.34 -14.58 -10.11
N LEU A 100 -4.77 -15.17 -9.05
CA LEU A 100 -4.62 -14.51 -7.75
C LEU A 100 -3.64 -13.34 -7.80
N SER A 101 -2.49 -13.48 -8.47
CA SER A 101 -1.56 -12.36 -8.65
C SER A 101 -2.20 -11.24 -9.48
N THR A 102 -3.00 -11.59 -10.48
CA THR A 102 -3.70 -10.61 -11.33
C THR A 102 -4.70 -9.81 -10.53
N VAL A 103 -5.52 -10.48 -9.70
CA VAL A 103 -6.40 -9.80 -8.72
C VAL A 103 -5.58 -8.92 -7.78
N GLY A 104 -4.44 -9.42 -7.28
CA GLY A 104 -3.54 -8.65 -6.43
C GLY A 104 -3.05 -7.36 -7.09
N ALA A 105 -2.57 -7.44 -8.33
CA ALA A 105 -2.13 -6.28 -9.10
C ALA A 105 -3.26 -5.28 -9.34
N VAL A 106 -4.45 -5.75 -9.72
CA VAL A 106 -5.63 -4.89 -9.93
C VAL A 106 -6.01 -4.16 -8.64
N LEU A 107 -5.98 -4.85 -7.49
CA LEU A 107 -6.27 -4.25 -6.19
C LEU A 107 -5.22 -3.19 -5.79
N VAL A 108 -3.93 -3.46 -5.99
CA VAL A 108 -2.87 -2.48 -5.70
C VAL A 108 -3.00 -1.25 -6.59
N VAL A 109 -3.16 -1.44 -7.90
CA VAL A 109 -3.29 -0.34 -8.86
C VAL A 109 -4.57 0.45 -8.59
N GLY A 110 -5.70 -0.24 -8.45
CA GLY A 110 -7.00 0.39 -8.19
C GLY A 110 -7.05 1.15 -6.86
N GLY A 111 -6.54 0.54 -5.78
CA GLY A 111 -6.44 1.20 -4.48
C GLY A 111 -5.50 2.41 -4.50
N THR A 112 -4.43 2.35 -5.28
CA THR A 112 -3.52 3.48 -5.48
C THR A 112 -4.18 4.61 -6.27
N LEU A 113 -4.92 4.29 -7.34
CA LEU A 113 -5.68 5.28 -8.10
C LEU A 113 -6.71 5.99 -7.22
N LEU A 114 -7.41 5.26 -6.35
CA LEU A 114 -8.34 5.83 -5.38
C LEU A 114 -7.62 6.79 -4.41
N ARG A 115 -6.47 6.38 -3.86
CA ARG A 115 -5.65 7.27 -3.01
C ARG A 115 -5.15 8.50 -3.76
N TRP A 116 -4.72 8.33 -5.01
CA TRP A 116 -4.28 9.43 -5.85
C TRP A 116 -5.41 10.43 -6.13
N GLN A 117 -6.63 9.96 -6.34
CA GLN A 117 -7.80 10.84 -6.43
C GLN A 117 -8.05 11.59 -5.11
N CYS A 118 -7.86 10.93 -3.96
CA CYS A 118 -7.92 11.60 -2.65
C CYS A 118 -6.83 12.68 -2.51
N TYR A 119 -5.61 12.40 -2.97
CA TYR A 119 -4.51 13.38 -2.98
C TYR A 119 -4.86 14.59 -3.84
N ARG A 120 -5.48 14.37 -5.00
CA ARG A 120 -5.91 15.46 -5.89
C ARG A 120 -7.09 16.27 -5.32
N ALA A 121 -8.00 15.61 -4.61
CA ALA A 121 -9.13 16.27 -3.97
C ALA A 121 -8.66 17.12 -2.79
N MET A 122 -7.82 16.57 -1.90
CA MET A 122 -7.35 17.25 -0.69
C MET A 122 -6.15 18.18 -0.91
N LYS A 123 -5.37 17.98 -1.98
CA LYS A 123 -4.17 18.77 -2.30
C LYS A 123 -3.26 18.93 -1.07
N SER A 124 -3.03 20.18 -0.64
CA SER A 124 -2.20 20.50 0.53
C SER A 124 -2.80 20.04 1.84
N LEU A 125 -4.11 19.78 1.93
CA LEU A 125 -4.77 19.29 3.14
C LEU A 125 -4.53 17.79 3.38
N PHE A 126 -3.96 17.06 2.42
CA PHE A 126 -3.65 15.64 2.62
C PHE A 126 -2.37 15.45 3.43
N THR A 127 -2.50 14.93 4.65
CA THR A 127 -1.39 14.53 5.53
C THR A 127 -1.58 13.10 6.04
N PHE A 128 -0.48 12.42 6.38
CA PHE A 128 -0.56 11.16 7.13
C PHE A 128 -0.79 11.40 8.63
N GLU A 129 -0.62 12.63 9.09
CA GLU A 129 -0.91 13.07 10.45
C GLU A 129 -2.33 13.65 10.52
N VAL A 130 -3.03 13.41 11.63
CA VAL A 130 -4.31 14.09 11.88
C VAL A 130 -3.98 15.49 12.35
N SER A 131 -3.99 16.45 11.43
CA SER A 131 -3.80 17.85 11.79
C SER A 131 -4.86 18.72 11.13
N ILE A 132 -5.51 19.56 11.94
CA ILE A 132 -6.47 20.54 11.45
C ILE A 132 -5.67 21.78 11.06
N ARG A 133 -5.49 21.98 9.75
CA ARG A 133 -4.82 23.17 9.22
C ARG A 133 -5.69 24.41 9.40
N LYS A 134 -5.05 25.58 9.51
CA LYS A 134 -5.74 26.88 9.67
C LYS A 134 -6.75 27.19 8.54
N ASP A 135 -6.54 26.66 7.34
CA ASP A 135 -7.44 26.80 6.18
C ASP A 135 -8.20 25.49 5.83
N HIS A 136 -8.34 24.58 6.79
CA HIS A 136 -9.01 23.29 6.56
C HIS A 136 -10.49 23.52 6.33
N HIS A 137 -10.98 23.10 5.16
CA HIS A 137 -12.41 23.08 4.82
C HIS A 137 -12.83 21.65 4.49
N LEU A 138 -14.10 21.36 4.73
CA LEU A 138 -14.62 20.01 4.56
C LEU A 138 -14.77 19.68 3.07
N ILE A 139 -13.99 18.70 2.60
CA ILE A 139 -14.06 18.21 1.23
C ILE A 139 -15.08 17.08 1.15
N THR A 140 -16.12 17.28 0.33
CA THR A 140 -17.24 16.34 0.17
C THR A 140 -17.43 15.88 -1.28
N THR A 141 -16.48 16.22 -2.16
CA THR A 141 -16.53 15.95 -3.60
C THR A 141 -15.56 14.87 -4.03
N GLY A 142 -15.82 14.22 -5.17
CA GLY A 142 -14.97 13.14 -5.69
C GLY A 142 -15.14 11.87 -4.85
N PRO A 143 -14.04 11.17 -4.47
CA PRO A 143 -14.13 9.96 -3.65
C PRO A 143 -14.87 10.16 -2.31
N TYR A 144 -14.79 11.36 -1.74
CA TYR A 144 -15.46 11.74 -0.49
C TYR A 144 -16.99 11.83 -0.62
N ALA A 145 -17.53 11.90 -1.84
CA ALA A 145 -18.98 11.84 -2.04
C ALA A 145 -19.54 10.43 -1.85
N MET A 146 -18.69 9.39 -1.86
CA MET A 146 -19.10 7.98 -1.80
C MET A 146 -18.95 7.39 -0.39
N VAL A 147 -17.81 7.67 0.26
CA VAL A 147 -17.49 7.21 1.61
C VAL A 147 -16.72 8.31 2.33
N ARG A 148 -16.77 8.34 3.67
CA ARG A 148 -16.08 9.38 4.46
C ARG A 148 -14.56 9.28 4.41
N HIS A 149 -14.03 8.05 4.35
CA HIS A 149 -12.58 7.76 4.40
C HIS A 149 -12.08 6.98 3.18
N PRO A 150 -12.22 7.50 1.94
CA PRO A 150 -11.91 6.77 0.71
C PRO A 150 -10.42 6.40 0.59
N SER A 151 -9.54 7.20 1.20
CA SER A 151 -8.10 6.96 1.25
C SER A 151 -7.74 5.68 2.04
N TYR A 152 -8.55 5.35 3.06
CA TYR A 152 -8.38 4.15 3.88
C TYR A 152 -8.93 2.92 3.17
N SER A 153 -10.04 3.06 2.45
CA SER A 153 -10.54 2.03 1.52
C SER A 153 -9.47 1.68 0.47
N GLY A 154 -8.80 2.70 -0.08
CA GLY A 154 -7.68 2.53 -1.00
C GLY A 154 -6.49 1.79 -0.37
N MET A 155 -6.12 2.11 0.87
CA MET A 155 -5.07 1.35 1.58
C MET A 155 -5.49 -0.09 1.84
N LEU A 156 -6.72 -0.33 2.29
CA LEU A 156 -7.21 -1.69 2.53
C LEU A 156 -7.10 -2.54 1.25
N ALA A 157 -7.52 -1.99 0.10
CA ALA A 157 -7.37 -2.65 -1.19
C ALA A 157 -5.90 -2.93 -1.53
N ILE A 158 -4.99 -1.97 -1.31
CA ILE A 158 -3.55 -2.15 -1.55
C ILE A 158 -2.97 -3.28 -0.68
N HIS A 159 -3.28 -3.31 0.62
CA HIS A 159 -2.73 -4.34 1.52
C HIS A 159 -3.23 -5.73 1.11
N ILE A 160 -4.54 -5.90 0.86
CA ILE A 160 -5.09 -7.16 0.36
C ILE A 160 -4.41 -7.53 -0.96
N GLY A 161 -4.24 -6.56 -1.86
CA GLY A 161 -3.57 -6.75 -3.14
C GLY A 161 -2.11 -7.21 -3.00
N MET A 162 -1.36 -6.68 -2.03
CA MET A 162 0.02 -7.08 -1.72
C MET A 162 0.09 -8.54 -1.24
N TYR A 163 -0.80 -8.94 -0.34
CA TYR A 163 -0.89 -10.34 0.12
C TYR A 163 -1.22 -11.28 -1.04
N CYS A 164 -2.15 -10.91 -1.93
CA CYS A 164 -2.45 -11.69 -3.12
C CYS A 164 -1.27 -11.73 -4.11
N TRP A 165 -0.60 -10.60 -4.33
CA TRP A 165 0.52 -10.49 -5.27
C TRP A 165 1.72 -11.33 -4.82
N TRP A 166 2.24 -11.11 -3.62
CA TRP A 166 3.42 -11.82 -3.12
C TRP A 166 3.11 -13.21 -2.56
N GLY A 167 1.90 -13.45 -2.06
CA GLY A 167 1.48 -14.76 -1.57
C GLY A 167 1.09 -15.75 -2.68
N SER A 168 0.83 -15.26 -3.90
CA SER A 168 0.52 -16.12 -5.04
C SER A 168 1.70 -17.00 -5.46
N ARG A 169 1.39 -18.16 -6.06
CA ARG A 169 2.40 -19.00 -6.73
C ARG A 169 3.01 -18.23 -7.90
N GLY A 170 4.28 -18.48 -8.17
CA GLY A 170 5.03 -17.78 -9.20
C GLY A 170 5.44 -16.35 -8.85
N SER A 171 5.28 -15.92 -7.59
CA SER A 171 5.95 -14.73 -7.07
C SER A 171 7.40 -15.05 -6.70
N TRP A 172 8.30 -14.08 -6.92
CA TRP A 172 9.71 -14.28 -6.58
C TRP A 172 9.95 -14.63 -5.10
N LEU A 173 9.18 -14.03 -4.18
CA LEU A 173 9.28 -14.33 -2.74
C LEU A 173 9.07 -15.83 -2.42
N ARG A 174 8.22 -16.53 -3.19
CA ARG A 174 7.99 -17.97 -3.01
C ARG A 174 9.00 -18.81 -3.78
N GLU A 175 9.29 -18.44 -5.03
CA GLU A 175 10.12 -19.26 -5.92
C GLU A 175 11.64 -19.08 -5.69
N ALA A 176 12.07 -17.99 -5.04
CA ALA A 176 13.48 -17.74 -4.72
C ALA A 176 14.01 -18.58 -3.55
N GLY A 177 13.17 -19.38 -2.89
CA GLY A 177 13.56 -20.13 -1.68
C GLY A 177 13.80 -19.23 -0.46
N PHE A 178 13.54 -17.92 -0.56
CA PHE A 178 13.67 -16.98 0.57
C PHE A 178 12.84 -17.44 1.77
N LEU A 179 11.60 -17.88 1.52
CA LEU A 179 10.68 -18.39 2.55
C LEU A 179 11.07 -19.78 3.11
N ASP A 180 12.02 -20.50 2.50
CA ASP A 180 12.53 -21.76 3.06
C ASP A 180 13.49 -21.49 4.23
N THR A 181 14.18 -20.35 4.20
CA THR A 181 15.11 -19.93 5.24
C THR A 181 14.40 -19.44 6.51
N THR A 182 14.98 -19.68 7.68
CA THR A 182 14.46 -19.13 8.95
C THR A 182 14.43 -17.59 8.90
N GLY A 183 15.46 -16.97 8.32
CA GLY A 183 15.54 -15.51 8.17
C GLY A 183 14.41 -14.94 7.31
N GLY A 184 14.08 -15.58 6.19
CA GLY A 184 12.99 -15.12 5.32
C GLY A 184 11.61 -15.29 5.93
N LYS A 185 11.38 -16.34 6.72
CA LYS A 185 10.15 -16.51 7.52
C LYS A 185 10.01 -15.41 8.57
N ILE A 186 11.08 -15.10 9.30
CA ILE A 186 11.09 -14.00 10.27
C ILE A 186 10.81 -12.67 9.57
N ALA A 187 11.44 -12.41 8.42
CA ALA A 187 11.22 -11.20 7.63
C ALA A 187 9.75 -11.09 7.15
N LEU A 188 9.15 -12.19 6.69
CA LEU A 188 7.75 -12.22 6.29
C LEU A 188 6.82 -11.90 7.47
N VAL A 189 7.05 -12.52 8.63
CA VAL A 189 6.24 -12.28 9.84
C VAL A 189 6.41 -10.84 10.31
N ALA A 190 7.63 -10.30 10.35
CA ALA A 190 7.90 -8.92 10.69
C ALA A 190 7.20 -7.94 9.73
N PHE A 191 7.27 -8.21 8.43
CA PHE A 191 6.59 -7.41 7.41
C PHE A 191 5.07 -7.48 7.55
N ALA A 192 4.50 -8.67 7.75
CA ALA A 192 3.07 -8.84 7.97
C ALA A 192 2.59 -8.14 9.25
N MET A 193 3.37 -8.20 10.35
CA MET A 193 3.06 -7.47 11.58
C MET A 193 3.09 -5.95 11.36
N TYR A 194 4.07 -5.45 10.61
CA TYR A 194 4.13 -4.03 10.23
C TYR A 194 2.89 -3.60 9.45
N GLU A 195 2.55 -4.33 8.38
CA GLU A 195 1.38 -4.06 7.53
C GLU A 195 0.07 -4.11 8.33
N MET A 196 -0.07 -5.11 9.21
CA MET A 196 -1.23 -5.21 10.11
C MET A 196 -1.29 -4.05 11.11
N GLY A 197 -0.15 -3.59 11.63
CA GLY A 197 -0.07 -2.44 12.52
C GLY A 197 -0.47 -1.14 11.81
N VAL A 198 -0.02 -0.93 10.57
CA VAL A 198 -0.41 0.21 9.73
C VAL A 198 -1.90 0.17 9.45
N LEU A 199 -2.43 -0.96 8.96
CA LEU A 199 -3.85 -1.10 8.63
C LEU A 199 -4.73 -0.94 9.87
N GLY A 200 -4.39 -1.60 10.98
CA GLY A 200 -5.10 -1.47 12.25
C GLY A 200 -5.08 -0.04 12.77
N GLY A 201 -3.93 0.63 12.69
CA GLY A 201 -3.79 2.05 13.02
C GLY A 201 -4.72 2.93 12.20
N LEU A 202 -4.79 2.74 10.89
CA LEU A 202 -5.69 3.51 10.00
C LEU A 202 -7.18 3.28 10.34
N LEU A 203 -7.57 2.02 10.59
CA LEU A 203 -8.95 1.69 10.92
C LEU A 203 -9.36 2.24 12.29
N MET A 204 -8.48 2.19 13.29
CA MET A 204 -8.71 2.79 14.61
C MET A 204 -8.73 4.32 14.57
N ARG A 205 -8.08 4.95 13.59
CA ARG A 205 -8.07 6.40 13.41
C ARG A 205 -9.34 6.96 12.79
N ALA A 206 -10.01 6.22 11.91
CA ALA A 206 -11.19 6.72 11.20
C ALA A 206 -12.29 7.27 12.15
N PRO A 207 -12.67 6.59 13.25
CA PRO A 207 -13.65 7.14 14.20
C PRO A 207 -13.13 8.39 14.94
N VAL A 208 -11.83 8.44 15.25
CA VAL A 208 -11.22 9.58 15.93
C VAL A 208 -11.23 10.81 15.01
N GLU A 209 -10.90 10.62 13.74
CA GLU A 209 -10.98 11.66 12.72
C GLU A 209 -12.41 12.16 12.55
N ASP A 210 -13.41 11.28 12.53
CA ASP A 210 -14.82 11.67 12.47
C ASP A 210 -15.24 12.52 13.69
N VAL A 211 -14.76 12.20 14.89
CA VAL A 211 -15.01 12.99 16.11
C VAL A 211 -14.35 14.37 16.03
N MET A 212 -13.10 14.42 15.53
CA MET A 212 -12.37 15.68 15.34
C MET A 212 -13.02 16.57 14.29
N LEU A 213 -13.40 16.00 13.14
CA LEU A 213 -14.11 16.70 12.08
C LEU A 213 -15.48 17.20 12.58
N LYS A 214 -16.20 16.40 13.39
CA LYS A 214 -17.44 16.84 14.03
C LYS A 214 -17.23 18.01 14.99
N LYS A 215 -16.18 17.96 15.81
CA LYS A 215 -15.86 19.05 16.75
C LYS A 215 -15.52 20.35 16.02
N GLN A 216 -14.81 20.26 14.90
CA GLN A 216 -14.38 21.41 14.11
C GLN A 216 -15.49 22.01 13.24
N PHE A 217 -16.21 21.16 12.49
CA PHE A 217 -17.17 21.59 11.45
C PHE A 217 -18.65 21.49 11.89
N GLY A 218 -18.93 20.89 13.05
CA GLY A 218 -20.25 20.86 13.68
C GLY A 218 -21.38 20.42 12.75
N ALA A 219 -22.27 21.36 12.44
CA ALA A 219 -23.45 21.13 11.60
C ALA A 219 -23.09 20.73 10.15
N GLN A 220 -22.01 21.29 9.58
CA GLN A 220 -21.58 20.95 8.22
C GLN A 220 -21.14 19.48 8.13
N TRP A 221 -20.37 19.02 9.12
CA TRP A 221 -19.99 17.60 9.22
C TRP A 221 -21.20 16.69 9.40
N THR A 222 -22.15 17.09 10.25
CA THR A 222 -23.36 16.29 10.49
C THR A 222 -24.20 16.15 9.22
N ALA A 223 -24.39 17.23 8.46
CA ALA A 223 -25.09 17.21 7.18
C ALA A 223 -24.36 16.35 6.13
N TYR A 224 -23.02 16.38 6.13
CA TYR A 224 -22.21 15.53 5.27
C TYR A 224 -22.32 14.05 5.66
N ALA A 225 -22.14 13.72 6.94
CA ALA A 225 -22.23 12.34 7.44
C ALA A 225 -23.62 11.72 7.23
N HIS A 226 -24.68 12.54 7.25
CA HIS A 226 -26.02 12.08 6.86
C HIS A 226 -26.14 11.75 5.36
N ARG A 227 -25.49 12.55 4.50
CA ARG A 227 -25.47 12.31 3.04
C ARG A 227 -24.56 11.14 2.65
N VAL A 228 -23.46 10.96 3.37
CA VAL A 228 -22.44 9.94 3.15
C VAL A 228 -22.34 9.10 4.42
N PRO A 229 -23.26 8.12 4.61
CA PRO A 229 -23.36 7.35 5.85
C PRO A 229 -22.21 6.34 6.04
N TYR A 230 -21.55 5.95 4.96
CA TYR A 230 -20.52 4.91 4.98
C TYR A 230 -19.14 5.47 5.32
N ALA A 231 -18.46 4.85 6.29
CA ALA A 231 -17.11 5.24 6.69
C ALA A 231 -16.05 4.80 5.65
N LEU A 232 -16.04 3.52 5.29
CA LEU A 232 -14.95 2.90 4.50
C LEU A 232 -15.44 2.19 3.25
N VAL A 233 -16.46 1.33 3.35
CA VAL A 233 -16.98 0.56 2.22
C VAL A 233 -18.47 0.86 2.10
N PRO A 234 -18.98 1.22 0.91
CA PRO A 234 -20.42 1.40 0.71
C PRO A 234 -21.17 0.13 1.13
N GLY A 235 -22.20 0.29 1.96
CA GLY A 235 -23.04 -0.81 2.44
C GLY A 235 -22.52 -1.56 3.67
N VAL A 236 -21.35 -1.23 4.21
CA VAL A 236 -20.84 -1.78 5.49
C VAL A 236 -20.88 -0.67 6.54
N TYR A 237 -21.61 -0.90 7.63
CA TYR A 237 -21.83 0.04 8.72
C TYR A 237 -20.78 -0.11 9.83
#